data_AF-A0A7K2M181-F1
#
_entry.id   AF-A0A7K2M181-F1
#
_cell.length_a   1.000
_cell.length_b   1.000
_cell.length_c   1.000
_cell.angle_alpha   90.00
_cell.angle_beta   90.00
_cell.angle_gamma   90.00
#
_symmetry.space_group_name_H-M   'P 1'
#
loop_
_entity.id
_entity.type
_entity.pdbx_description
1 polymer ?
#
loop_
_entity_poly.entity_id
_entity_poly.type
_entity_poly.pdbx_seq_one_letter_code
_entity_poly.pdbx_strand_id
1 'polypeptide(L)'
;MLSVALRTLRTRWTTFTGAFVALSLGVALLTVTGLVLASSLDAPRRGPERFAAAPVVVKGADTLRVRTPAGVRTQKLAEPRALTAGT
;
A
#
# COMPACT_ATOMS: atom_id res chain seq x y z
N MET A 1 40.21 -22.10 6.13
CA MET A 1 39.67 -21.00 6.95
C MET A 1 38.13 -21.07 7.08
N LEU A 2 37.37 -21.09 5.98
CA LEU A 2 35.89 -21.16 5.98
C LEU A 2 35.33 -22.37 6.75
N SER A 3 35.96 -23.53 6.63
CA SER A 3 35.52 -24.76 7.31
C SER A 3 35.66 -24.70 8.83
N VAL A 4 36.63 -23.95 9.37
CA VAL A 4 36.81 -23.76 10.82
C VAL A 4 35.73 -22.82 11.36
N ALA A 5 35.45 -21.74 10.63
CA ALA A 5 34.34 -20.82 10.94
C ALA A 5 32.97 -21.51 10.90
N LEU A 6 32.73 -22.38 9.91
CA LEU A 6 31.50 -23.17 9.85
C LEU A 6 31.38 -24.17 11.01
N ARG A 7 32.50 -24.75 11.47
CA ARG A 7 32.52 -25.69 12.59
C ARG A 7 32.24 -25.01 13.94
N THR A 8 32.79 -23.81 14.16
CA THR A 8 32.51 -22.99 15.35
C THR A 8 31.09 -22.45 15.35
N LEU A 9 30.58 -22.09 14.17
CA LEU A 9 29.16 -21.75 13.99
C LEU A 9 28.27 -22.93 14.32
N ARG A 10 28.66 -24.14 13.88
CA ARG A 10 27.94 -25.41 14.13
C ARG A 10 27.82 -25.77 15.60
N THR A 11 28.87 -25.50 16.39
CA THR A 11 28.81 -25.66 17.85
C THR A 11 27.90 -24.65 18.56
N ARG A 12 27.54 -23.54 17.89
CA ARG A 12 26.67 -22.46 18.42
C ARG A 12 25.46 -22.21 17.52
N TRP A 13 24.86 -23.29 17.02
CA TRP A 13 23.76 -23.22 16.05
C TRP A 13 22.52 -22.49 16.56
N THR A 14 22.21 -22.60 17.85
CA THR A 14 21.07 -21.92 18.46
C THR A 14 21.20 -20.39 18.39
N THR A 15 22.35 -19.85 18.78
CA THR A 15 22.60 -18.40 18.72
C THR A 15 22.72 -17.88 17.29
N PHE A 16 23.29 -18.69 16.38
CA PHE A 16 23.39 -18.30 14.98
C PHE A 16 22.01 -18.26 14.29
N THR A 17 21.19 -19.30 14.50
CA THR A 17 19.83 -19.36 13.96
C THR A 17 18.99 -18.21 14.52
N GLY A 18 19.10 -17.92 15.83
CA GLY A 18 18.42 -16.79 16.44
C GLY A 18 18.81 -15.45 15.81
N ALA A 19 20.11 -15.19 15.64
CA ALA A 19 20.59 -13.96 15.00
C ALA A 19 20.17 -13.85 13.53
N PHE A 20 20.25 -14.96 12.78
CA PHE A 20 19.81 -15.01 11.40
C PHE A 20 18.32 -14.71 11.27
N VAL A 21 17.47 -15.39 12.05
CA VAL A 21 16.01 -15.18 12.05
C VAL A 21 15.68 -13.76 12.46
N ALA A 22 16.33 -13.21 13.49
CA ALA A 22 16.14 -11.83 13.92
C ALA A 22 16.48 -10.82 12.80
N LEU A 23 17.61 -11.03 12.10
CA LEU A 23 18.00 -10.19 10.97
C LEU A 23 17.02 -10.33 9.80
N SER A 24 16.61 -11.55 9.45
CA SER A 24 15.63 -11.78 8.39
C SER A 24 14.29 -11.11 8.70
N LEU A 25 13.79 -11.21 9.93
CA LEU A 25 12.57 -10.49 10.35
C LEU A 25 12.75 -8.97 10.28
N GLY A 26 13.89 -8.44 10.74
CA GLY A 26 14.17 -7.00 10.67
C GLY A 26 14.16 -6.49 9.23
N VAL A 27 14.82 -7.20 8.31
CA VAL A 27 14.81 -6.85 6.87
C VAL A 27 13.42 -7.00 6.26
N ALA A 28 12.66 -8.04 6.61
CA ALA A 28 11.28 -8.21 6.15
C ALA A 28 10.39 -7.04 6.58
N LEU A 29 10.49 -6.59 7.83
CA LEU A 29 9.72 -5.44 8.32
C LEU A 29 10.12 -4.13 7.59
N LEU A 30 11.42 -3.90 7.42
CA LEU A 30 11.93 -2.73 6.69
C LEU A 30 11.44 -2.70 5.24
N THR A 31 11.52 -3.83 4.55
CA THR A 31 11.11 -3.95 3.13
C THR A 31 9.61 -3.77 2.96
N VAL A 32 8.78 -4.39 3.81
CA VAL A 32 7.31 -4.20 3.79
C VAL A 32 6.95 -2.74 4.06
N THR A 33 7.61 -2.09 5.03
CA THR A 33 7.38 -0.68 5.31
C THR A 33 7.71 0.19 4.09
N GLY A 34 8.85 -0.05 3.45
CA GLY A 34 9.23 0.64 2.22
C GLY A 34 8.23 0.44 1.08
N LEU A 35 7.71 -0.79 0.93
CA LEU A 35 6.70 -1.12 -0.08
C LEU A 35 5.40 -0.34 0.14
N VAL A 36 4.92 -0.23 1.38
CA VAL A 36 3.70 0.53 1.72
C VAL A 36 3.86 2.03 1.44
N LEU A 37 5.05 2.57 1.71
CA LEU A 37 5.35 3.97 1.35
C LEU A 37 5.38 4.14 -0.16
N ALA A 38 6.04 3.23 -0.88
CA ALA A 38 6.10 3.26 -2.34
C ALA A 38 4.69 3.17 -2.96
N SER A 39 3.83 2.27 -2.47
CA SER A 39 2.45 2.14 -2.96
C SER A 39 1.61 3.38 -2.72
N SER A 40 1.84 4.08 -1.60
CA SER A 40 1.14 5.33 -1.30
C SER A 40 1.56 6.47 -2.25
N LEU A 41 2.84 6.49 -2.64
CA LEU A 41 3.38 7.47 -3.59
C LEU A 41 3.00 7.16 -5.05
N ASP A 42 2.77 5.88 -5.37
CA ASP A 42 2.34 5.42 -6.69
C ASP A 42 0.84 5.68 -6.96
N ALA A 43 0.11 6.26 -6.00
CA ALA A 43 -1.24 6.75 -6.23
C ALA A 43 -1.23 7.71 -7.42
N PRO A 44 -2.05 7.48 -8.48
CA PRO A 44 -2.05 8.31 -9.67
C PRO A 44 -2.22 9.76 -9.29
N ARG A 45 -1.21 10.60 -9.55
CA ARG A 45 -1.29 12.03 -9.32
C ARG A 45 -2.37 12.60 -10.23
N ARG A 46 -3.60 12.72 -9.71
CA ARG A 46 -4.67 13.49 -10.32
C ARG A 46 -4.27 14.96 -10.18
N GLY A 47 -3.48 15.46 -11.13
CA GLY A 47 -3.19 16.88 -11.26
C GLY A 47 -4.49 17.68 -11.46
N PRO A 48 -4.48 19.00 -11.22
CA PRO A 48 -5.62 19.85 -11.54
C PRO A 48 -5.76 19.95 -13.07
N GLU A 49 -6.45 18.99 -13.68
CA GLU A 49 -6.84 19.07 -15.08
C GLU A 49 -7.82 20.22 -15.24
N ARG A 50 -7.38 21.27 -15.93
CA ARG A 50 -8.28 22.36 -16.34
C ARG A 50 -9.07 21.87 -17.54
N PHE A 51 -10.26 21.36 -17.28
CA PHE A 51 -11.25 20.94 -18.28
C PHE A 51 -11.86 22.12 -19.08
N ALA A 52 -11.11 23.20 -19.32
CA ALA A 52 -11.62 24.41 -19.96
C ALA A 52 -12.06 24.20 -21.42
N ALA A 53 -11.56 23.14 -22.07
CA ALA A 53 -11.91 22.77 -23.44
C ALA A 53 -12.85 21.55 -23.54
N ALA A 54 -13.20 20.92 -22.41
CA ALA A 54 -14.08 19.75 -22.43
C ALA A 54 -15.55 20.19 -22.41
N PRO A 55 -16.37 19.84 -23.43
CA PRO A 55 -17.79 20.19 -23.44
C PRO A 55 -18.57 19.54 -22.29
N VAL A 56 -18.13 18.36 -21.81
CA VAL A 56 -18.71 17.66 -20.65
C VAL A 56 -17.62 16.90 -19.90
N VAL A 57 -17.59 17.02 -18.57
CA VAL A 57 -16.74 16.23 -17.68
C VAL A 57 -17.63 15.26 -16.90
N VAL A 58 -17.52 13.97 -17.20
CA VAL A 58 -18.22 12.92 -16.45
C VAL A 58 -17.31 12.46 -15.32
N LYS A 59 -17.75 12.69 -14.08
CA LYS A 59 -17.07 12.23 -12.88
C LYS A 59 -17.80 11.03 -12.30
N GLY A 60 -17.06 10.02 -11.86
CA GLY A 60 -17.62 8.93 -11.06
C GLY A 60 -18.32 9.44 -9.81
N ALA A 61 -19.25 8.64 -9.27
CA ALA A 61 -19.90 8.99 -8.02
C ALA A 61 -18.87 8.98 -6.88
N ASP A 62 -18.50 10.16 -6.40
CA ASP A 62 -17.51 10.35 -5.32
C ASP A 62 -18.15 10.50 -3.93
N THR A 63 -19.49 10.54 -3.86
CA THR A 63 -20.22 10.67 -2.60
C THR A 63 -21.24 9.55 -2.46
N LEU A 64 -21.25 8.91 -1.29
CA LEU A 64 -22.28 7.98 -0.87
C LEU A 64 -23.38 8.77 -0.16
N ARG A 65 -24.60 8.69 -0.69
CA ARG A 65 -25.80 9.22 -0.05
C ARG A 65 -26.62 8.08 0.51
N VAL A 66 -26.75 8.04 1.83
CA VAL A 66 -27.58 7.06 2.54
C VAL A 66 -28.75 7.78 3.17
N ARG A 67 -29.98 7.37 2.84
CA ARG A 67 -31.17 7.84 3.53
C ARG A 67 -31.29 7.07 4.85
N THR A 68 -31.18 7.76 5.97
CA THR A 68 -31.44 7.19 7.29
C THR A 68 -32.76 7.76 7.84
N PRO A 69 -33.36 7.14 8.86
CA PRO A 69 -34.56 7.69 9.53
C PRO A 69 -34.36 9.10 10.08
N ALA A 70 -33.12 9.49 10.37
CA ALA A 70 -32.73 10.83 10.83
C ALA A 70 -32.39 11.81 9.67
N GLY A 71 -32.73 11.47 8.42
CA GLY A 71 -32.48 12.28 7.23
C GLY A 71 -31.40 11.72 6.30
N VAL A 72 -31.06 12.45 5.25
CA VAL A 72 -30.05 12.01 4.28
C VAL A 72 -28.65 12.30 4.81
N ARG A 73 -27.85 11.26 5.01
CA ARG A 73 -26.43 11.37 5.34
C ARG A 73 -25.61 11.24 4.05
N THR A 74 -24.77 12.24 3.81
CA THR A 74 -23.85 12.25 2.67
C THR A 74 -22.43 12.13 3.19
N GLN A 75 -21.66 11.18 2.67
CA GLN A 75 -20.25 10.99 3.00
C GLN A 75 -19.42 10.83 1.72
N LYS A 76 -18.19 11.33 1.71
CA LYS A 76 -17.26 11.04 0.61
C LYS A 76 -16.90 9.56 0.63
N LEU A 77 -16.90 8.94 -0.55
CA LEU A 77 -16.40 7.58 -0.70
C LEU A 77 -14.89 7.58 -0.44
N ALA A 78 -14.43 6.68 0.43
CA ALA A 78 -12.99 6.49 0.68
C ALA A 78 -12.26 6.04 -0.59
N GLU A 79 -12.96 5.30 -1.45
CA GLU A 79 -12.48 4.86 -2.75
C GLU A 79 -13.50 5.21 -3.84
N PRO A 80 -13.25 6.27 -4.63
CA PRO A 80 -14.11 6.63 -5.75
C PRO A 80 -14.05 5.56 -6.85
N ARG A 81 -15.22 5.03 -7.23
CA ARG A 81 -15.31 4.01 -8.30
C ARG A 81 -14.87 4.62 -9.64
N ALA A 82 -13.88 4.00 -10.28
CA ALA A 82 -13.47 4.36 -11.62
C ALA A 82 -14.61 4.10 -12.62
N LEU A 83 -14.81 5.03 -13.55
CA LEU A 83 -15.71 4.83 -14.68
C LEU A 83 -15.03 3.84 -15.63
N THR A 84 -15.62 2.67 -15.81
CA THR A 84 -15.21 1.75 -16.89
C THR A 84 -15.67 2.34 -18.22
N ALA A 85 -14.75 2.57 -19.15
CA ALA A 85 -15.12 2.96 -20.51
C ALA A 85 -15.91 1.80 -21.13
N GLY A 86 -17.20 2.03 -21.42
CA GLY A 86 -18.00 1.11 -22.21
C GLY A 86 -17.35 0.95 -23.58
N THR A 87 -17.22 -0.29 -24.03
CA THR A 87 -16.83 -0.63 -25.40
C THR A 87 -17.99 -0.44 -26.36
#